data_AF-A0A927RET1-F1
#
_entry.id   AF-A0A927RET1-F1
#
_cell.length_a   1.000
_cell.length_b   1.000
_cell.length_c   1.000
_cell.angle_alpha   90.00
_cell.angle_beta   90.00
_cell.angle_gamma   90.00
#
_symmetry.space_group_name_H-M   'P 1'
#
loop_
_entity.id
_entity.type
_entity.pdbx_description
1 polymer ?
#
loop_
_entity_poly.entity_id
_entity_poly.type
_entity_poly.pdbx_seq_one_letter_code
_entity_poly.pdbx_strand_id
1 'polypeptide(L)'
;MLNQVHDPYRRYEEVSVESINDAVKKLVKMETKGNEITVLTGKKKYLIDFLKFGYQSSDGPPGIGSIEDYKPENGVLYGYTTVFVTIPEASIGSLKVKYGRDGKMYKAESVTFKKAEPFKPSSDYH
;
A
#
# COMPACT_ATOMS: atom_id res chain seq x y z
N MET A 1 1.23 -12.02 16.88
CA MET A 1 2.46 -12.65 17.39
C MET A 1 3.26 -13.19 16.21
N LEU A 2 4.55 -12.85 16.15
CA LEU A 2 5.48 -13.05 15.02
C LEU A 2 6.04 -14.50 15.00
N ASN A 3 6.32 -15.03 13.81
CA ASN A 3 6.75 -16.41 13.51
C ASN A 3 7.78 -16.98 14.50
N GLN A 4 7.46 -18.15 15.07
CA GLN A 4 8.27 -18.86 16.05
C GLN A 4 9.22 -19.85 15.36
N VAL A 5 10.52 -19.60 15.49
CA VAL A 5 11.57 -20.63 15.38
C VAL A 5 12.10 -20.86 16.79
N HIS A 6 12.07 -22.11 17.24
CA HIS A 6 12.40 -22.48 18.62
C HIS A 6 13.92 -22.46 18.81
N ASP A 7 14.44 -21.46 19.52
CA ASP A 7 15.83 -21.38 19.98
C ASP A 7 15.86 -21.43 21.53
N PRO A 8 16.73 -22.25 22.17
CA PRO A 8 16.79 -22.42 23.62
C PRO A 8 17.17 -21.16 24.42
N TYR A 9 17.68 -20.10 23.76
CA TYR A 9 18.22 -18.92 24.44
C TYR A 9 17.33 -17.68 24.39
N ARG A 10 16.13 -17.73 23.77
CA ARG A 10 15.14 -16.62 23.72
C ARG A 10 15.76 -15.23 23.43
N ARG A 11 16.85 -15.18 22.66
CA ARG A 11 17.39 -13.91 22.15
C ARG A 11 16.55 -13.56 20.94
N TYR A 12 15.53 -12.75 21.16
CA TYR A 12 14.76 -12.17 20.07
C TYR A 12 15.68 -11.19 19.34
N GLU A 13 16.20 -11.59 18.19
CA GLU A 13 16.83 -10.65 17.28
C GLU A 13 15.74 -9.92 16.50
N GLU A 14 15.50 -8.65 16.84
CA GLU A 14 14.73 -7.75 16.00
C GLU A 14 15.47 -7.59 14.66
N VAL A 15 14.92 -8.20 13.62
CA VAL A 15 15.44 -8.06 12.27
C VAL A 15 14.84 -6.81 11.65
N SER A 16 15.69 -5.88 11.20
CA SER A 16 15.23 -4.65 10.54
C SER A 16 14.37 -4.96 9.32
N VAL A 17 13.40 -4.09 9.04
CA VAL A 17 12.51 -4.17 7.87
C VAL A 17 12.66 -2.87 7.08
N GLU A 18 12.77 -2.96 5.76
CA GLU A 18 12.69 -1.78 4.89
C GLU A 18 11.34 -1.07 5.07
N SER A 19 11.37 0.26 5.26
CA SER A 19 10.15 1.05 5.47
C SER A 19 9.18 0.89 4.29
N ILE A 20 7.87 0.96 4.56
CA ILE A 20 6.88 0.90 3.47
C ILE A 20 7.08 2.08 2.52
N ASN A 21 7.41 3.27 3.04
CA ASN A 21 7.70 4.44 2.21
C ASN A 21 8.84 4.20 1.21
N ASP A 22 9.97 3.64 1.66
CA ASP A 22 11.09 3.34 0.76
C ASP A 22 10.73 2.25 -0.24
N ALA A 23 10.03 1.21 0.21
CA ALA A 23 9.53 0.16 -0.64
C ALA A 23 8.61 0.69 -1.76
N VAL A 24 7.68 1.58 -1.41
CA VAL A 24 6.73 2.19 -2.35
C VAL A 24 7.45 3.10 -3.34
N LYS A 25 8.35 3.98 -2.88
CA LYS A 25 9.17 4.83 -3.77
C LYS A 25 9.95 4.01 -4.81
N LYS A 26 10.42 2.84 -4.42
CA LYS A 26 11.19 1.93 -5.29
C LYS A 26 10.31 1.13 -6.25
N LEU A 27 9.17 0.63 -5.79
CA LEU A 27 8.38 -0.41 -6.49
C LEU A 27 7.09 0.10 -7.12
N VAL A 28 6.68 1.33 -6.81
CA VAL A 28 5.43 1.92 -7.27
C VAL A 28 5.72 3.25 -7.94
N LYS A 29 5.14 3.47 -9.13
CA LYS A 29 5.09 4.79 -9.76
C LYS A 29 3.65 5.27 -9.77
N MET A 30 3.44 6.52 -9.38
CA MET A 30 2.14 7.16 -9.40
C MET A 30 2.24 8.46 -10.19
N GLU A 31 1.28 8.69 -11.08
CA GLU A 31 1.21 9.89 -11.91
C GLU A 31 -0.24 10.38 -11.95
N THR A 32 -0.41 11.70 -11.90
CA THR A 32 -1.72 12.34 -12.07
C THR A 32 -1.76 13.07 -13.40
N LYS A 33 -2.84 12.89 -14.15
CA LYS A 33 -3.14 13.66 -15.36
C LYS A 33 -4.62 14.03 -15.37
N GLY A 34 -4.92 15.30 -15.11
CA GLY A 34 -6.30 15.75 -14.94
C GLY A 34 -6.97 15.03 -13.77
N ASN A 35 -8.09 14.36 -14.03
CA ASN A 35 -8.82 13.58 -13.03
C ASN A 35 -8.36 12.12 -12.87
N GLU A 36 -7.38 11.69 -13.67
CA GLU A 36 -6.90 10.32 -13.66
C GLU A 36 -5.60 10.17 -12.88
N ILE A 37 -5.59 9.19 -11.96
CA ILE A 37 -4.39 8.69 -11.31
C ILE A 37 -4.01 7.37 -11.97
N THR A 38 -2.78 7.31 -12.44
CA THR A 38 -2.12 6.08 -12.88
C THR A 38 -1.28 5.52 -11.73
N VAL A 39 -1.53 4.27 -11.34
CA VAL A 39 -0.67 3.51 -10.41
C VAL A 39 0.00 2.37 -11.18
N LEU A 40 1.32 2.30 -11.13
CA LEU A 40 2.12 1.24 -11.74
C LEU A 40 2.80 0.44 -10.64
N THR A 41 2.56 -0.88 -10.61
CA THR A 41 3.23 -1.82 -9.70
C THR A 41 3.80 -2.98 -10.51
N GLY A 42 5.12 -3.06 -10.63
CA GLY A 42 5.77 -4.02 -11.53
C GLY A 42 5.30 -3.85 -12.98
N LYS A 43 4.65 -4.88 -13.55
CA LYS A 43 4.08 -4.86 -14.92
C LYS A 43 2.59 -4.48 -14.98
N LYS A 44 1.95 -4.24 -13.83
CA LYS A 44 0.51 -3.91 -13.77
C LYS A 44 0.30 -2.40 -13.74
N LYS A 45 -0.67 -1.93 -14.55
CA LYS A 45 -1.11 -0.54 -14.61
C LYS A 45 -2.57 -0.45 -14.15
N TYR A 46 -2.85 0.48 -13.26
CA TYR A 46 -4.20 0.77 -12.76
C TYR A 46 -4.52 2.22 -13.10
N LEU A 47 -5.70 2.43 -13.70
CA LEU A 47 -6.26 3.75 -13.95
C LEU A 47 -7.40 4.00 -12.97
N ILE A 48 -7.30 5.09 -12.23
CA ILE A 48 -8.30 5.52 -11.26
C ILE A 48 -8.76 6.92 -11.65
N ASP A 49 -10.05 7.03 -11.97
CA ASP A 49 -10.73 8.32 -12.08
C ASP A 49 -11.22 8.70 -10.67
N PHE A 50 -10.59 9.70 -10.06
CA PHE A 50 -10.90 10.07 -8.68
C PHE A 50 -12.25 10.81 -8.55
N LEU A 51 -12.79 11.36 -9.64
CA LEU A 51 -14.12 11.99 -9.63
C LEU A 51 -15.22 10.97 -9.35
N LYS A 52 -15.00 9.69 -9.69
CA LYS A 52 -15.94 8.61 -9.36
C LYS A 52 -16.15 8.43 -7.87
N PHE A 53 -15.22 8.89 -7.05
CA PHE A 53 -15.30 8.86 -5.60
C PHE A 53 -15.95 10.13 -5.01
N GLY A 54 -16.32 11.10 -5.86
CA GLY A 54 -16.92 12.37 -5.43
C GLY A 54 -15.91 13.44 -4.97
N TYR A 55 -14.61 13.23 -5.20
CA TYR A 55 -13.58 14.21 -4.86
C TYR A 55 -13.55 15.34 -5.89
N GLN A 56 -13.48 16.60 -5.44
CA GLN A 56 -13.74 17.77 -6.31
C GLN A 56 -12.52 18.23 -7.14
N SER A 57 -11.30 17.99 -6.68
CA SER A 57 -10.05 18.15 -7.45
C SER A 57 -8.87 17.62 -6.63
N SER A 58 -7.76 17.31 -7.30
CA SER A 58 -6.47 17.04 -6.66
C SER A 58 -5.47 18.08 -7.16
N ASP A 59 -5.11 19.02 -6.29
CA ASP A 59 -4.12 20.06 -6.62
C ASP A 59 -2.68 19.58 -6.37
N GLY A 60 -2.50 18.31 -5.99
CA GLY A 60 -1.20 17.72 -5.68
C GLY A 60 -1.10 16.24 -6.06
N PRO A 61 0.12 15.69 -5.97
CA PRO A 61 0.39 14.32 -6.36
C PRO A 61 -0.20 13.31 -5.36
N PRO A 62 -0.57 12.10 -5.83
CA PRO A 62 -1.00 11.03 -4.96
C PRO A 62 0.14 10.61 -4.03
N GLY A 63 -0.25 10.14 -2.85
CA GLY A 63 0.68 9.71 -1.82
C GLY A 63 0.20 8.46 -1.10
N ILE A 64 1.04 7.95 -0.22
CA ILE A 64 0.66 6.93 0.75
C ILE A 64 0.39 7.57 2.10
N GLY A 65 -0.59 7.07 2.83
CA GLY A 65 -0.89 7.57 4.17
C GLY A 65 -0.01 6.96 5.25
N SER A 66 -0.09 7.57 6.42
CA SER A 66 0.73 7.24 7.59
C SER A 66 0.31 5.95 8.31
N ILE A 67 -0.86 5.40 8.00
CA ILE A 67 -1.30 4.13 8.59
C ILE A 67 -0.54 3.01 7.88
N GLU A 68 0.52 2.58 8.54
CA GLU A 68 1.37 1.47 8.15
C GLU A 68 1.14 0.29 9.10
N ASP A 69 0.98 -0.90 8.54
CA ASP A 69 0.77 -2.11 9.33
C ASP A 69 1.61 -3.26 8.75
N TYR A 70 2.24 -4.04 9.63
CA TYR A 70 3.13 -5.13 9.27
C TYR A 70 2.60 -6.44 9.85
N LYS A 71 2.33 -7.42 8.99
CA LYS A 71 1.71 -8.68 9.40
C LYS A 71 2.39 -9.88 8.73
N PRO A 72 2.74 -10.93 9.49
CA PRO A 72 3.10 -12.20 8.90
C PRO A 72 1.85 -12.94 8.41
N GLU A 73 1.87 -13.43 7.18
CA GLU A 73 0.82 -14.28 6.59
C GLU A 73 1.49 -15.50 5.98
N ASN A 74 1.10 -16.70 6.43
CA ASN A 74 1.63 -17.97 5.93
C ASN A 74 3.17 -18.01 5.85
N GLY A 75 3.85 -17.46 6.86
CA GLY A 75 5.31 -17.42 6.92
C GLY A 75 5.99 -16.25 6.19
N VAL A 76 5.23 -15.43 5.47
CA VAL A 76 5.74 -14.29 4.69
C VAL A 76 5.37 -12.97 5.37
N LEU A 77 6.31 -12.04 5.48
CA LEU A 77 6.03 -10.70 6.03
C LEU A 77 5.40 -9.81 4.97
N TYR A 78 4.28 -9.17 5.32
CA TYR A 78 3.61 -8.18 4.49
C TYR A 78 3.50 -6.84 5.19
N GLY A 79 3.65 -5.75 4.43
CA GLY A 79 3.35 -4.39 4.84
C GLY A 79 2.10 -3.87 4.13
N TYR A 80 1.31 -3.06 4.82
CA TYR A 80 0.05 -2.52 4.34
C TYR A 80 0.02 -1.00 4.52
N THR A 81 -0.43 -0.30 3.47
CA THR A 81 -0.70 1.14 3.54
C THR A 81 -1.83 1.52 2.59
N THR A 82 -2.40 2.71 2.78
CA THR A 82 -3.48 3.25 1.97
C THR A 82 -2.93 4.31 1.01
N VAL A 83 -3.47 4.36 -0.21
CA VAL A 83 -3.11 5.35 -1.24
C VAL A 83 -4.19 6.43 -1.31
N PHE A 84 -3.75 7.68 -1.36
CA PHE A 84 -4.61 8.87 -1.36
C PHE A 84 -4.28 9.80 -2.52
N VAL A 85 -5.26 10.59 -2.95
CA VAL A 85 -5.16 11.50 -4.10
C VAL A 85 -4.51 12.83 -3.70
N THR A 86 -4.70 13.30 -2.46
CA THR A 86 -4.02 14.49 -1.85
C THR A 86 -4.58 14.79 -0.46
N ILE A 87 -5.89 14.58 -0.28
CA ILE A 87 -6.55 14.70 1.02
C ILE A 87 -6.38 13.35 1.73
N PRO A 88 -5.94 13.29 3.01
CA PRO A 88 -5.79 12.04 3.77
C PRO A 88 -7.08 11.21 3.88
N GLU A 89 -8.22 11.80 3.54
CA GLU A 89 -9.54 11.17 3.54
C GLU A 89 -9.94 10.66 2.14
N ALA A 90 -9.25 11.11 1.08
CA ALA A 90 -9.53 10.75 -0.31
C ALA A 90 -8.79 9.46 -0.71
N SER A 91 -9.16 8.34 -0.08
CA SER A 91 -8.59 7.02 -0.39
C SER A 91 -9.02 6.55 -1.77
N ILE A 92 -8.09 5.98 -2.53
CA ILE A 92 -8.32 5.36 -3.84
C ILE A 92 -7.92 3.89 -3.91
N GLY A 93 -7.38 3.34 -2.82
CA GLY A 93 -6.98 1.95 -2.73
C GLY A 93 -5.94 1.70 -1.66
N SER A 94 -5.46 0.47 -1.62
CA SER A 94 -4.47 -0.02 -0.65
C SER A 94 -3.32 -0.72 -1.34
N LEU A 95 -2.13 -0.59 -0.78
CA LEU A 95 -0.93 -1.33 -1.19
C LEU A 95 -0.67 -2.46 -0.20
N LYS A 96 -0.32 -3.62 -0.74
CA LYS A 96 0.23 -4.77 -0.01
C LYS A 96 1.64 -5.02 -0.52
N VAL A 97 2.62 -4.77 0.33
CA VAL A 97 4.06 -4.95 0.09
C VAL A 97 4.46 -6.33 0.60
N LYS A 98 5.04 -7.16 -0.26
CA LYS A 98 5.61 -8.46 0.13
C LYS A 98 7.09 -8.28 0.45
N TYR A 99 7.52 -8.79 1.60
CA TYR A 99 8.92 -8.76 2.02
C TYR A 99 9.56 -10.14 1.96
N GLY A 100 10.82 -10.17 1.53
CA GLY A 100 11.72 -11.30 1.55
C GLY A 100 12.93 -11.03 2.43
N ARG A 101 13.53 -12.07 3.00
CA ARG A 101 14.72 -11.94 3.85
C ARG A 101 15.97 -11.98 2.98
N ASP A 102 16.73 -10.89 2.99
CA ASP A 102 18.01 -10.75 2.25
C ASP A 102 19.21 -11.07 3.17
N GLY A 103 19.09 -12.14 3.96
CA GLY A 103 20.07 -12.54 4.98
C GLY A 103 20.10 -11.65 6.24
N LYS A 104 20.20 -10.33 6.09
CA LYS A 104 20.38 -9.36 7.20
C LYS A 104 19.12 -8.58 7.58
N MET A 105 18.23 -8.33 6.64
CA MET A 105 17.00 -7.57 6.86
C MET A 105 15.88 -8.03 5.92
N TYR A 106 14.65 -7.66 6.22
CA TYR A 106 13.53 -7.82 5.30
C TYR A 106 13.54 -6.70 4.26
N LYS A 107 13.61 -7.07 2.98
CA LYS A 107 13.55 -6.17 1.82
C LYS A 107 12.26 -6.38 1.06
N ALA A 108 11.69 -5.31 0.55
CA ALA A 108 10.48 -5.38 -0.27
C ALA A 108 10.80 -6.02 -1.63
N GLU A 109 10.12 -7.13 -1.93
CA GLU A 109 10.25 -7.89 -3.17
C GLU A 109 9.26 -7.42 -4.23
N SER A 110 8.02 -7.16 -3.82
CA SER A 110 6.95 -6.79 -4.74
C SER A 110 5.85 -6.01 -4.02
N VAL A 111 5.09 -5.24 -4.79
CA VAL A 111 3.92 -4.50 -4.31
C VAL A 111 2.73 -4.85 -5.16
N THR A 112 1.60 -5.04 -4.50
CA THR A 112 0.30 -5.21 -5.16
C THR A 112 -0.60 -4.06 -4.76
N PHE A 113 -1.31 -3.49 -5.74
CA PHE A 113 -2.30 -2.46 -5.52
C PHE A 113 -3.70 -3.05 -5.66
N LYS A 114 -4.56 -2.77 -4.68
CA LYS A 114 -5.99 -3.06 -4.72
C LYS A 114 -6.74 -1.73 -4.80
N LYS A 115 -7.44 -1.51 -5.91
CA LYS A 115 -8.27 -0.34 -6.13
C LYS A 115 -9.46 -0.35 -5.15
N ALA A 116 -9.76 0.80 -4.55
CA ALA A 116 -10.98 0.97 -3.77
C ALA A 116 -12.20 1.05 -4.70
N GLU A 117 -13.35 0.60 -4.23
CA GLU A 117 -14.59 0.78 -4.96
C GLU A 117 -15.10 2.21 -4.73
N PRO A 118 -15.48 2.95 -5.80
CA PRO A 118 -16.10 4.25 -5.62
C PRO A 118 -17.42 4.10 -4.87
N PHE A 119 -17.72 5.06 -3.98
CA PHE A 119 -19.00 5.08 -3.28
C PHE A 119 -20.14 5.13 -4.30
N LYS A 120 -20.97 4.07 -4.34
CA LYS A 120 -22.25 4.12 -5.05
C LYS A 120 -23.27 4.64 -4.03
N PRO A 121 -23.84 5.85 -4.18
CA PRO A 121 -25.03 6.17 -3.41
C PRO A 121 -26.08 5.12 -3.77
N SER A 122 -26.59 4.40 -2.76
CA SER A 122 -27.76 3.55 -2.93
C SER A 122 -28.90 4.44 -3.41
N SER A 123 -29.33 4.22 -4.65
CA SER A 123 -30.48 4.88 -5.25
C SER A 123 -31.76 4.30 -4.63
N ASP A 124 -31.98 4.55 -3.35
CA ASP A 124 -33.21 4.20 -2.63
C ASP A 124 -33.68 5.41 -1.82
N TYR A 125 -34.18 6.42 -2.53
CA TYR A 125 -35.17 7.34 -1.99
C TYR A 125 -36.21 7.58 -3.09
N HIS A 126 -37.31 6.84 -2.98
CA HIS A 126 -38.55 7.03 -3.73
C HIS A 126 -39.33 8.24 -3.19
#